data_AF-A0A7C8YRN0-F1
#
_entry.id   AF-A0A7C8YRN0-F1
#
_cell.length_a   1.000
_cell.length_b   1.000
_cell.length_c   1.000
_cell.angle_alpha   90.00
_cell.angle_beta   90.00
_cell.angle_gamma   90.00
#
_symmetry.space_group_name_H-M   'P 1'
#
loop_
_entity.id
_entity.type
_entity.pdbx_description
1 polymer ?
#
loop_
_entity_poly.entity_id
_entity_poly.type
_entity_poly.pdbx_seq_one_letter_code
_entity_poly.pdbx_strand_id
1 'polypeptide(L)'
;MTPVCPFAKAARPDDGSVKKNSASPCKYAAEHQSKAKNESGDSGRIEAKCPFGYDSQTFKLGPLSCMICQALLFETSKCAPCSHVFCKVCVSRFRDCPLCGADIEKIEANEELQKVVDKFIDGHARIKRSHANTDDKEAVNEDKPVIYEDVSLERGAFLIQQAMRAFRAQNFDSAKSRLLLCAADIREQLEGADNKPELCSQLGAVLGTLGDCCRAAGDAGSAVKYFEESVEFLSRSKSEDMEIAHTLSVSLNKIGDLKYYGGDLQAARSYYFRSLDVRRAAMKSHCHSPSLALDVAVSLAKVADADRGLGNEEGANAGFHEAINLLQSLRISADDVALEQRRQSVLEFLNSQIAEKQPTN
;
A
#
# COMPACT_ATOMS: atom_id res chain seq x y z
N MET A 1 -13.31 12.32 -29.79
CA MET A 1 -13.06 11.46 -28.62
C MET A 1 -11.95 12.11 -27.82
N THR A 2 -12.26 12.63 -26.64
CA THR A 2 -11.27 13.29 -25.77
C THR A 2 -10.29 12.24 -25.22
N PRO A 3 -8.97 12.47 -25.29
CA PRO A 3 -7.98 11.51 -24.82
C PRO A 3 -8.04 11.41 -23.29
N VAL A 4 -8.15 10.19 -22.78
CA VAL A 4 -8.14 9.90 -21.34
C VAL A 4 -6.70 9.89 -20.84
N CYS A 5 -6.47 10.61 -19.74
CA CYS A 5 -5.16 10.74 -19.08
C CYS A 5 -4.62 9.38 -18.59
N PRO A 6 -3.41 8.94 -19.03
CA PRO A 6 -2.80 7.68 -18.60
C PRO A 6 -2.32 7.70 -17.12
N PHE A 7 -2.38 8.87 -16.46
CA PHE A 7 -2.06 9.02 -15.04
C PHE A 7 -3.25 8.77 -14.11
N ALA A 8 -4.46 8.60 -14.64
CA ALA A 8 -5.61 8.14 -13.88
C ALA A 8 -5.56 6.60 -13.75
N LYS A 9 -5.48 6.08 -12.52
CA LYS A 9 -5.77 4.66 -12.26
C LYS A 9 -7.18 4.37 -12.76
N ALA A 10 -7.30 3.58 -13.81
CA ALA A 10 -8.57 3.13 -14.34
C ALA A 10 -9.35 2.38 -13.24
N ALA A 11 -10.45 2.98 -12.80
CA ALA A 11 -11.56 2.23 -12.23
C ALA A 11 -12.18 1.39 -13.37
N ARG A 12 -12.44 0.11 -13.08
CA ARG A 12 -13.00 -0.88 -14.02
C ARG A 12 -14.40 -0.47 -14.50
N PRO A 13 -14.84 -0.92 -15.69
CA PRO A 13 -16.25 -1.15 -15.94
C PRO A 13 -16.63 -2.63 -15.72
N ASP A 14 -17.78 -2.82 -15.08
CA ASP A 14 -18.57 -4.05 -15.01
C ASP A 14 -18.89 -4.62 -16.40
N ASP A 15 -19.00 -5.96 -16.50
CA ASP A 15 -20.17 -6.58 -17.13
C ASP A 15 -20.39 -8.03 -16.69
N GLY A 16 -21.67 -8.42 -16.64
CA GLY A 16 -22.19 -9.59 -15.93
C GLY A 16 -22.29 -10.90 -16.72
N SER A 17 -22.32 -11.99 -15.94
CA SER A 17 -23.19 -13.17 -16.05
C SER A 17 -23.36 -13.90 -17.40
N VAL A 18 -22.85 -15.15 -17.50
CA VAL A 18 -23.62 -16.30 -18.04
C VAL A 18 -23.18 -17.63 -17.40
N LYS A 19 -24.13 -18.35 -16.79
CA LYS A 19 -24.03 -19.76 -16.37
C LYS A 19 -24.03 -20.71 -17.58
N LYS A 20 -23.27 -21.81 -17.54
CA LYS A 20 -23.75 -23.11 -18.05
C LYS A 20 -23.02 -24.31 -17.43
N ASN A 21 -23.84 -25.21 -16.88
CA ASN A 21 -23.52 -26.57 -16.45
C ASN A 21 -23.11 -27.45 -17.65
N SER A 22 -22.19 -28.41 -17.45
CA SER A 22 -22.45 -29.82 -17.79
C SER A 22 -21.31 -30.77 -17.38
N ALA A 23 -21.73 -31.92 -16.87
CA ALA A 23 -21.03 -33.10 -16.36
C ALA A 23 -20.02 -33.81 -17.30
N SER A 24 -18.93 -34.29 -16.68
CA SER A 24 -18.35 -35.67 -16.70
C SER A 24 -17.94 -36.35 -18.04
N PRO A 25 -17.34 -37.56 -18.03
CA PRO A 25 -15.99 -37.90 -17.54
C PRO A 25 -15.19 -38.77 -18.56
N CYS A 26 -13.85 -38.80 -18.49
CA CYS A 26 -13.06 -39.84 -19.18
C CYS A 26 -12.13 -40.60 -18.23
N LYS A 27 -12.48 -41.89 -18.08
CA LYS A 27 -11.70 -42.99 -17.51
C LYS A 27 -10.53 -43.33 -18.44
N TYR A 28 -9.40 -43.72 -17.87
CA TYR A 28 -8.67 -44.92 -18.29
C TYR A 28 -8.05 -45.59 -17.07
N ALA A 29 -8.21 -46.91 -17.00
CA ALA A 29 -7.77 -47.82 -15.95
C ALA A 29 -6.89 -48.90 -16.57
N ALA A 30 -5.92 -49.40 -15.80
CA ALA A 30 -5.39 -50.77 -15.74
C ALA A 30 -4.06 -50.72 -14.93
N GLU A 31 -4.00 -51.21 -13.69
CA GLU A 31 -3.62 -52.60 -13.31
C GLU A 31 -2.09 -52.83 -13.42
N HIS A 32 -1.31 -53.44 -12.52
CA HIS A 32 -1.54 -54.46 -11.49
C HIS A 32 -0.35 -54.48 -10.47
N GLN A 33 -0.66 -54.68 -9.18
CA GLN A 33 0.08 -55.33 -8.06
C GLN A 33 1.63 -55.36 -7.94
N SER A 34 2.16 -54.96 -6.76
CA SER A 34 2.83 -55.87 -5.80
C SER A 34 3.39 -55.14 -4.56
N LYS A 35 3.37 -55.84 -3.41
CA LYS A 35 3.81 -55.42 -2.07
C LYS A 35 5.32 -55.19 -2.00
N ALA A 36 5.77 -54.15 -1.28
CA ALA A 36 6.58 -54.26 -0.04
C ALA A 36 7.37 -52.97 0.30
N LYS A 37 7.39 -52.69 1.62
CA LYS A 37 8.41 -51.99 2.42
C LYS A 37 8.48 -50.46 2.44
N ASN A 38 8.35 -49.98 3.69
CA ASN A 38 8.79 -48.70 4.23
C ASN A 38 10.03 -48.12 3.55
N GLU A 39 9.92 -46.85 3.16
CA GLU A 39 10.91 -45.81 3.45
C GLU A 39 10.21 -44.45 3.26
N SER A 40 9.99 -43.76 4.37
CA SER A 40 9.41 -42.41 4.43
C SER A 40 10.47 -41.40 4.00
N GLY A 41 10.48 -41.05 2.71
CA GLY A 41 11.20 -39.90 2.18
C GLY A 41 10.26 -38.70 2.07
N ASP A 42 10.38 -37.78 3.03
CA ASP A 42 9.74 -36.46 3.01
C ASP A 42 10.21 -35.68 1.78
N SER A 43 9.34 -35.55 0.78
CA SER A 43 9.60 -34.70 -0.39
C SER A 43 8.89 -33.36 -0.19
N GLY A 44 9.65 -32.41 0.35
CA GLY A 44 9.24 -31.04 0.58
C GLY A 44 8.71 -30.37 -0.68
N ARG A 45 7.38 -30.30 -0.79
CA ARG A 45 6.72 -29.23 -1.54
C ARG A 45 6.79 -27.97 -0.69
N ILE A 46 7.70 -27.08 -1.02
CA ILE A 46 7.65 -25.71 -0.51
C ILE A 46 6.37 -25.09 -1.08
N GLU A 47 5.35 -24.93 -0.24
CA GLU A 47 4.14 -24.18 -0.58
C GLU A 47 4.55 -22.76 -1.00
N ALA A 48 3.97 -22.26 -2.09
CA ALA A 48 4.24 -20.92 -2.60
C ALA A 48 3.83 -19.88 -1.55
N LYS A 49 4.81 -19.37 -0.79
CA LYS A 49 4.60 -18.28 0.17
C LYS A 49 4.31 -17.00 -0.60
N CYS A 50 3.14 -16.41 -0.37
CA CYS A 50 2.82 -15.11 -0.92
C CYS A 50 3.65 -14.04 -0.19
N PRO A 51 4.41 -13.17 -0.89
CA PRO A 51 5.18 -12.09 -0.27
C PRO A 51 4.31 -11.04 0.45
N PHE A 52 2.98 -11.15 0.35
CA PHE A 52 2.00 -10.32 1.06
C PHE A 52 1.25 -11.07 2.19
N GLY A 53 1.67 -12.29 2.55
CA GLY A 53 1.14 -13.03 3.71
C GLY A 53 -0.29 -13.54 3.54
N TYR A 54 -0.66 -14.00 2.34
CA TYR A 54 -1.96 -14.61 2.04
C TYR A 54 -2.00 -16.13 2.24
N ASP A 55 -0.97 -16.73 2.84
CA ASP A 55 -1.06 -18.12 3.28
C ASP A 55 -1.99 -18.23 4.49
N SER A 56 -2.96 -19.13 4.38
CA SER A 56 -4.00 -19.43 5.38
C SER A 56 -3.47 -19.97 6.73
N GLN A 57 -2.16 -19.91 6.95
CA GLN A 57 -1.47 -20.26 8.19
C GLN A 57 -1.17 -19.02 9.06
N THR A 58 -1.44 -17.81 8.58
CA THR A 58 -1.26 -16.57 9.35
C THR A 58 -2.52 -16.25 10.17
N PHE A 59 -2.40 -16.38 11.50
CA PHE A 59 -3.30 -15.85 12.55
C PHE A 59 -4.80 -15.71 12.18
N LYS A 60 -5.63 -16.69 12.55
CA LYS A 60 -7.09 -16.52 12.49
C LYS A 60 -7.50 -15.47 13.51
N LEU A 61 -7.70 -14.21 13.07
CA LEU A 61 -8.34 -13.11 13.83
C LEU A 61 -9.69 -13.52 14.44
N GLY A 62 -10.23 -14.67 14.03
CA GLY A 62 -11.37 -15.33 14.64
C GLY A 62 -12.60 -14.41 14.61
N PRO A 63 -13.36 -14.32 15.72
CA PRO A 63 -14.60 -13.54 15.77
C PRO A 63 -14.36 -12.02 15.72
N LEU A 64 -13.11 -11.56 15.79
CA LEU A 64 -12.75 -10.14 15.78
C LEU A 64 -12.54 -9.58 14.37
N SER A 65 -12.70 -10.40 13.34
CA SER A 65 -12.53 -10.01 11.94
C SER A 65 -13.85 -9.62 11.28
N CYS A 66 -13.80 -8.54 10.50
CA CYS A 66 -14.89 -8.17 9.59
C CYS A 66 -14.75 -8.97 8.30
N MET A 67 -15.78 -9.69 7.87
CA MET A 67 -15.70 -10.47 6.62
C MET A 67 -15.62 -9.61 5.35
N ILE A 68 -16.07 -8.35 5.40
CA ILE A 68 -16.10 -7.46 4.22
C ILE A 68 -14.70 -6.90 3.95
N CYS A 69 -14.08 -6.30 4.96
CA CYS A 69 -12.73 -5.74 4.81
C CYS A 69 -11.61 -6.71 5.17
N GLN A 70 -11.94 -7.88 5.74
CA GLN A 70 -10.98 -8.89 6.22
C GLN A 70 -9.97 -8.36 7.25
N ALA A 71 -10.22 -7.19 7.81
CA ALA A 71 -9.45 -6.57 8.87
C ALA A 71 -10.11 -6.81 10.23
N LEU A 72 -9.42 -6.49 11.31
CA LEU A 72 -10.03 -6.34 12.63
C LEU A 72 -11.24 -5.41 12.55
N LEU A 73 -12.27 -5.69 13.36
CA LEU A 73 -13.46 -4.86 13.45
C LEU A 73 -13.09 -3.42 13.86
N PHE A 74 -13.86 -2.45 13.40
CA PHE A 74 -13.70 -1.03 13.71
C PHE A 74 -15.06 -0.37 13.67
N GLU A 75 -15.38 0.39 14.73
CA GLU A 75 -16.75 0.82 15.01
C GLU A 75 -17.72 -0.36 14.85
N THR A 76 -17.49 -1.38 15.66
CA THR A 76 -18.18 -2.68 15.55
C THR A 76 -19.69 -2.49 15.63
N SER A 77 -20.41 -3.05 14.65
CA SER A 77 -21.86 -2.90 14.53
C SER A 77 -22.54 -4.25 14.26
N LYS A 78 -23.72 -4.46 14.84
CA LYS A 78 -24.61 -5.61 14.66
C LYS A 78 -25.76 -5.24 13.72
N CYS A 79 -26.09 -6.13 12.80
CA CYS A 79 -27.31 -6.02 11.98
C CYS A 79 -28.51 -6.58 12.77
N ALA A 80 -29.67 -5.93 12.73
CA ALA A 80 -30.92 -6.54 13.16
C ALA A 80 -31.74 -6.98 11.94
N PRO A 81 -32.44 -8.13 12.00
CA PRO A 81 -32.58 -9.03 13.17
C PRO A 81 -31.49 -10.10 13.31
N CYS A 82 -30.65 -10.32 12.30
CA CYS A 82 -29.76 -11.49 12.23
C CYS A 82 -28.56 -11.47 13.20
N SER A 83 -28.31 -10.34 13.88
CA SER A 83 -27.22 -10.14 14.86
C SER A 83 -25.79 -10.33 14.33
N HIS A 84 -25.62 -10.41 13.01
CA HIS A 84 -24.31 -10.50 12.37
C HIS A 84 -23.50 -9.21 12.51
N VAL A 85 -22.19 -9.36 12.70
CA VAL A 85 -21.28 -8.27 13.08
C VAL A 85 -20.33 -7.89 11.96
N PHE A 86 -20.15 -6.58 11.77
CA PHE A 86 -19.24 -5.99 10.79
C PHE A 86 -18.66 -4.67 11.31
N CYS A 87 -17.71 -4.09 10.59
CA CYS A 87 -17.38 -2.66 10.77
C CYS A 87 -18.57 -1.81 10.31
N LYS A 88 -18.91 -0.74 11.05
CA LYS A 88 -20.01 0.19 10.71
C LYS A 88 -19.98 0.65 9.26
N VAL A 89 -18.84 1.18 8.80
CA VAL A 89 -18.63 1.69 7.43
C VAL A 89 -18.72 0.59 6.37
N CYS A 90 -18.38 -0.65 6.73
CA CYS A 90 -18.47 -1.77 5.79
C CYS A 90 -19.92 -2.17 5.56
N VAL A 91 -20.70 -2.34 6.63
CA VAL A 91 -22.08 -2.80 6.53
C VAL A 91 -23.05 -1.71 6.07
N SER A 92 -22.75 -0.43 6.31
CA SER A 92 -23.61 0.69 5.89
C SER A 92 -23.81 0.81 4.37
N ARG A 93 -23.04 0.06 3.58
CA ARG A 93 -23.12 0.02 2.11
C ARG A 93 -24.13 -0.99 1.60
N PHE A 94 -24.64 -1.85 2.47
CA PHE A 94 -25.52 -2.96 2.12
C PHE A 94 -26.92 -2.73 2.71
N ARG A 95 -27.94 -3.21 1.98
CA ARG A 95 -29.33 -3.21 2.45
C ARG A 95 -29.71 -4.53 3.10
N ASP A 96 -29.07 -5.61 2.64
CA ASP A 96 -29.17 -6.98 3.12
C ASP A 96 -27.86 -7.42 3.77
N CYS A 97 -27.96 -8.31 4.75
CA CYS A 97 -26.82 -8.79 5.52
C CYS A 97 -25.89 -9.62 4.63
N PRO A 98 -24.62 -9.22 4.45
CA PRO A 98 -23.69 -9.94 3.58
C PRO A 98 -23.39 -11.39 4.00
N LEU A 99 -23.72 -11.78 5.24
CA LEU A 99 -23.54 -13.15 5.74
C LEU A 99 -24.72 -14.08 5.45
N CYS A 100 -25.96 -13.60 5.61
CA CYS A 100 -27.15 -14.45 5.54
C CYS A 100 -28.21 -14.00 4.54
N GLY A 101 -28.05 -12.84 3.91
CA GLY A 101 -29.01 -12.26 2.97
C GLY A 101 -30.30 -11.73 3.61
N ALA A 102 -30.39 -11.67 4.94
CA ALA A 102 -31.54 -11.07 5.61
C ALA A 102 -31.52 -9.54 5.49
N ASP A 103 -32.67 -8.91 5.25
CA ASP A 103 -32.78 -7.46 5.19
C ASP A 103 -32.32 -6.82 6.51
N ILE A 104 -31.51 -5.75 6.39
CA ILE A 104 -31.01 -5.01 7.53
C ILE A 104 -32.02 -3.94 7.89
N GLU A 105 -32.78 -4.18 8.97
CA GLU A 105 -33.75 -3.21 9.48
C GLU A 105 -33.06 -2.04 10.20
N LYS A 106 -32.01 -2.36 10.96
CA LYS A 106 -31.19 -1.38 11.70
C LYS A 106 -29.77 -1.90 11.90
N ILE A 107 -28.86 -0.95 12.07
CA ILE A 107 -27.45 -1.19 12.40
C ILE A 107 -27.22 -0.63 13.80
N GLU A 108 -26.90 -1.49 14.76
CA GLU A 108 -26.70 -1.14 16.17
C GLU A 108 -25.23 -1.24 16.56
N ALA A 109 -24.73 -0.28 17.33
CA ALA A 109 -23.36 -0.34 17.83
C ALA A 109 -23.19 -1.52 18.80
N ASN A 110 -22.05 -2.20 18.71
CA ASN A 110 -21.68 -3.29 19.61
C ASN A 110 -20.43 -2.90 20.40
N GLU A 111 -20.64 -2.07 21.42
CA GLU A 111 -19.56 -1.52 22.24
C GLU A 111 -18.80 -2.58 23.03
N GLU A 112 -19.46 -3.65 23.46
CA GLU A 112 -18.83 -4.74 24.21
C GLU A 112 -17.77 -5.44 23.36
N LEU A 113 -18.11 -5.79 22.12
CA LEU A 113 -17.16 -6.41 21.20
C LEU A 113 -16.09 -5.41 20.74
N GLN A 114 -16.44 -4.13 20.54
CA GLN A 114 -15.44 -3.11 20.23
C GLN A 114 -14.38 -3.01 21.33
N LYS A 115 -14.78 -3.01 22.61
CA LYS A 115 -13.85 -3.02 23.75
C LYS A 115 -12.94 -4.26 23.75
N VAL A 116 -13.43 -5.42 23.31
CA VAL A 116 -12.60 -6.63 23.17
C VAL A 116 -11.57 -6.45 22.06
N VAL A 117 -11.97 -5.88 20.92
CA VAL A 117 -11.06 -5.57 19.80
C VAL A 117 -9.99 -4.56 20.21
N ASP A 118 -10.36 -3.52 20.95
CA ASP A 118 -9.42 -2.49 21.41
C ASP A 118 -8.41 -3.08 22.41
N LYS A 119 -8.87 -3.90 23.36
CA LYS A 119 -7.99 -4.66 24.27
C LYS A 119 -7.06 -5.61 23.51
N PHE A 120 -7.55 -6.23 22.45
CA PHE A 120 -6.75 -7.09 21.60
C PHE A 120 -5.64 -6.29 20.90
N ILE A 121 -5.97 -5.11 20.35
CA ILE A 121 -4.98 -4.20 19.77
C ILE A 121 -3.97 -3.79 20.84
N ASP A 122 -4.40 -3.32 22.01
CA ASP A 122 -3.50 -2.92 23.10
C ASP A 122 -2.62 -4.06 23.64
N GLY A 123 -3.14 -5.29 23.64
CA GLY A 123 -2.38 -6.48 24.01
C GLY A 123 -1.11 -6.66 23.17
N HIS A 124 -1.18 -6.34 21.86
CA HIS A 124 -0.01 -6.35 20.98
C HIS A 124 1.05 -5.28 21.34
N ALA A 125 0.74 -4.24 22.14
CA ALA A 125 1.74 -3.27 22.62
C ALA A 125 2.62 -3.84 23.75
N ARG A 126 2.11 -4.78 24.53
CA ARG A 126 2.75 -5.25 25.77
C ARG A 126 3.72 -6.41 25.55
N ILE A 127 3.75 -7.01 24.36
CA ILE A 127 4.72 -8.05 23.98
C ILE A 127 6.02 -7.37 23.53
N LYS A 128 6.64 -6.59 24.41
CA LYS A 128 8.08 -6.29 24.36
C LYS A 128 8.74 -7.27 25.32
N ARG A 129 9.17 -8.43 24.84
CA ARG A 129 10.00 -9.32 25.66
C ARG A 129 11.36 -8.65 25.83
N SER A 130 11.69 -8.28 27.05
CA SER A 130 13.06 -7.99 27.45
C SER A 130 13.88 -9.27 27.26
N HIS A 131 14.87 -9.26 26.37
CA HIS A 131 15.91 -10.29 26.37
C HIS A 131 16.68 -10.19 27.69
N ALA A 132 16.27 -10.96 28.70
CA ALA A 132 17.09 -11.26 29.85
C ALA A 132 17.87 -12.53 29.53
N ASN A 133 19.20 -12.43 29.52
CA ASN A 133 20.12 -13.55 29.37
C ASN A 133 19.72 -14.70 30.30
N THR A 134 19.57 -15.89 29.73
CA THR A 134 19.37 -17.13 30.46
C THR A 134 20.71 -17.61 31.00
N ASP A 135 20.93 -17.38 32.29
CA ASP A 135 21.70 -18.26 33.16
C ASP A 135 21.14 -18.07 34.58
N ASP A 136 20.16 -18.90 34.95
CA ASP A 136 20.12 -19.59 36.24
C ASP A 136 18.86 -20.45 36.41
N LYS A 137 19.05 -21.53 37.17
CA LYS A 137 18.23 -22.74 37.24
C LYS A 137 16.99 -22.64 38.14
N GLU A 138 15.98 -23.40 37.74
CA GLU A 138 14.99 -24.15 38.53
C GLU A 138 14.08 -23.42 39.55
N ALA A 139 12.77 -23.43 39.27
CA ALA A 139 11.76 -24.12 40.08
C ALA A 139 10.40 -24.16 39.33
N VAL A 140 9.80 -25.36 39.24
CA VAL A 140 8.44 -25.55 38.72
C VAL A 140 7.47 -25.23 39.85
N ASN A 141 6.70 -24.15 39.70
CA ASN A 141 5.55 -23.82 40.54
C ASN A 141 4.30 -23.69 39.66
N GLU A 142 3.16 -24.22 40.12
CA GLU A 142 1.89 -24.45 39.40
C GLU A 142 1.05 -23.18 39.12
N ASP A 143 1.71 -22.07 38.79
CA ASP A 143 1.10 -20.85 38.25
C ASP A 143 1.90 -20.42 37.01
N LYS A 144 1.96 -21.33 36.02
CA LYS A 144 2.73 -21.05 34.80
C LYS A 144 1.92 -20.13 33.88
N PRO A 145 2.48 -18.94 33.55
CA PRO A 145 1.80 -17.88 32.82
C PRO A 145 1.47 -18.37 31.42
N VAL A 146 0.39 -17.86 30.82
CA VAL A 146 0.08 -18.12 29.41
C VAL A 146 1.29 -17.73 28.57
N ILE A 147 2.01 -18.74 28.10
CA ILE A 147 3.15 -18.62 27.21
C ILE A 147 2.58 -18.28 25.83
N TYR A 148 2.51 -17.00 25.49
CA TYR A 148 2.35 -16.58 24.10
C TYR A 148 3.69 -16.76 23.40
N GLU A 149 3.91 -17.95 22.85
CA GLU A 149 5.11 -18.30 22.07
C GLU A 149 5.11 -17.54 20.74
N ASP A 150 5.88 -16.45 20.77
CA ASP A 150 6.50 -15.61 19.75
C ASP A 150 6.27 -15.78 18.22
N VAL A 151 6.23 -14.60 17.57
CA VAL A 151 6.54 -14.23 16.15
C VAL A 151 5.40 -14.38 15.12
N SER A 152 4.95 -13.32 14.42
CA SER A 152 5.59 -12.94 13.14
C SER A 152 5.29 -11.55 12.57
N LEU A 153 4.74 -10.60 13.33
CA LEU A 153 4.75 -9.19 12.95
C LEU A 153 4.99 -8.34 14.20
N GLU A 154 6.02 -7.48 14.19
CA GLU A 154 6.10 -6.36 15.12
C GLU A 154 4.78 -5.60 15.08
N ARG A 155 4.30 -5.09 16.24
CA ARG A 155 3.00 -4.40 16.35
C ARG A 155 2.74 -3.42 15.20
N GLY A 156 3.77 -2.65 14.80
CA GLY A 156 3.70 -1.74 13.67
C GLY A 156 3.31 -2.44 12.35
N ALA A 157 4.00 -3.53 12.00
CA ALA A 157 3.71 -4.29 10.78
C ALA A 157 2.31 -4.93 10.81
N PHE A 158 1.85 -5.40 11.97
CA PHE A 158 0.48 -5.87 12.15
C PHE A 158 -0.55 -4.76 11.89
N LEU A 159 -0.37 -3.58 12.51
CA LEU A 159 -1.25 -2.43 12.33
C LEU A 159 -1.29 -1.97 10.87
N ILE A 160 -0.14 -1.93 10.19
CA ILE A 160 -0.03 -1.61 8.77
C ILE A 160 -0.80 -2.64 7.93
N GLN A 161 -0.64 -3.94 8.19
CA GLN A 161 -1.37 -4.98 7.45
C GLN A 161 -2.89 -4.82 7.59
N GLN A 162 -3.37 -4.59 8.82
CA GLN A 162 -4.79 -4.38 9.08
C GLN A 162 -5.29 -3.08 8.43
N ALA A 163 -4.48 -2.02 8.44
CA ALA A 163 -4.80 -0.77 7.76
C ALA A 163 -4.93 -0.96 6.25
N MET A 164 -4.02 -1.73 5.63
CA MET A 164 -4.06 -1.98 4.19
C MET A 164 -5.27 -2.80 3.76
N ARG A 165 -5.69 -3.77 4.58
CA ARG A 165 -6.94 -4.52 4.36
C ARG A 165 -8.16 -3.60 4.41
N ALA A 166 -8.26 -2.77 5.45
CA ALA A 166 -9.32 -1.77 5.58
C ALA A 166 -9.32 -0.76 4.42
N PHE A 167 -8.15 -0.26 4.02
CA PHE A 167 -7.99 0.70 2.93
C PHE A 167 -8.45 0.12 1.58
N ARG A 168 -8.07 -1.12 1.25
CA ARG A 168 -8.51 -1.80 0.03
C ARG A 168 -10.02 -2.00 -0.03
N ALA A 169 -10.64 -2.22 1.13
CA ALA A 169 -12.09 -2.28 1.26
C ALA A 169 -12.76 -0.89 1.35
N GLN A 170 -12.02 0.19 1.10
CA GLN A 170 -12.47 1.59 1.20
C GLN A 170 -12.99 1.98 2.59
N ASN A 171 -12.62 1.25 3.64
CA ASN A 171 -12.91 1.65 5.02
C ASN A 171 -11.76 2.54 5.52
N PHE A 172 -11.78 3.79 5.07
CA PHE A 172 -10.69 4.73 5.33
C PHE A 172 -10.57 5.11 6.81
N ASP A 173 -11.67 5.14 7.57
CA ASP A 173 -11.62 5.45 9.01
C ASP A 173 -10.88 4.36 9.78
N SER A 174 -11.20 3.10 9.49
CA SER A 174 -10.51 1.94 10.04
C SER A 174 -9.02 1.93 9.69
N ALA A 175 -8.68 2.25 8.44
CA ALA A 175 -7.29 2.33 7.99
C ALA A 175 -6.54 3.48 8.69
N LYS A 176 -7.12 4.67 8.70
CA LYS A 176 -6.56 5.88 9.34
C LYS A 176 -6.30 5.65 10.83
N SER A 177 -7.26 5.09 11.56
CA SER A 177 -7.11 4.77 12.99
C SER A 177 -5.89 3.89 13.26
N ARG A 178 -5.70 2.81 12.48
CA ARG A 178 -4.57 1.87 12.66
C ARG A 178 -3.22 2.49 12.31
N LEU A 179 -3.17 3.29 11.25
CA LEU A 179 -1.96 4.00 10.86
C LEU A 179 -1.58 5.09 11.88
N LEU A 180 -2.56 5.77 12.48
CA LEU A 180 -2.32 6.74 13.55
C LEU A 180 -1.71 6.08 14.79
N LEU A 181 -2.24 4.91 15.19
CA LEU A 181 -1.64 4.12 16.27
C LEU A 181 -0.20 3.74 15.94
N CYS A 182 0.05 3.21 14.74
CA CYS A 182 1.40 2.84 14.32
C CYS A 182 2.35 4.05 14.31
N ALA A 183 1.90 5.21 13.82
CA ALA A 183 2.70 6.42 13.80
C ALA A 183 2.98 6.94 15.22
N ALA A 184 2.02 6.83 16.15
CA ALA A 184 2.22 7.18 17.54
C ALA A 184 3.26 6.26 18.22
N ASP A 185 3.15 4.95 18.00
CA ASP A 185 4.09 3.96 18.54
C ASP A 185 5.54 4.23 18.06
N ILE A 186 5.71 4.66 16.79
CA ILE A 186 7.04 5.00 16.25
C ILE A 186 7.53 6.34 16.81
N ARG A 187 6.66 7.34 16.98
CA ARG A 187 7.03 8.63 17.60
C ARG A 187 7.49 8.45 19.04
N GLU A 188 6.79 7.65 19.84
CA GLU A 188 7.20 7.34 21.22
C GLU A 188 8.58 6.67 21.24
N GLN A 189 8.86 5.76 20.30
CA GLN A 189 10.18 5.13 20.18
C GLN A 189 11.28 6.11 19.78
N LEU A 190 10.96 7.15 19.00
CA LEU A 190 11.89 8.22 18.63
C LEU A 190 12.19 9.17 19.81
N GLU A 191 11.26 9.35 20.75
CA GLU A 191 11.48 10.17 21.95
C GLU A 191 12.44 9.50 22.96
N GLY A 192 12.45 8.16 22.99
CA GLY A 192 13.28 7.37 23.90
C GLY A 192 14.66 6.96 23.38
N ALA A 193 14.99 7.25 22.12
CA ALA A 193 16.25 6.86 21.50
C ALA A 193 16.80 7.98 20.63
N ASP A 194 18.12 8.24 20.69
CA ASP A 194 18.77 9.20 19.78
C ASP A 194 18.54 8.80 18.32
N ASN A 195 17.61 9.52 17.68
CA ASN A 195 17.32 9.65 16.25
C ASN A 195 17.84 8.52 15.34
N LYS A 196 17.21 7.34 15.41
CA LYS A 196 17.54 6.24 14.50
C LYS A 196 17.02 6.56 13.09
N PRO A 197 17.88 6.56 12.04
CA PRO A 197 17.46 6.87 10.66
C PRO A 197 16.42 5.86 10.14
N GLU A 198 16.46 4.62 10.62
CA GLU A 198 15.48 3.58 10.30
C GLU A 198 14.08 3.95 10.81
N LEU A 199 13.94 4.39 12.05
CA LEU A 199 12.64 4.80 12.62
C LEU A 199 12.08 6.05 11.93
N CYS A 200 12.94 6.99 11.52
CA CYS A 200 12.53 8.12 10.67
C CYS A 200 11.97 7.63 9.33
N SER A 201 12.61 6.64 8.72
CA SER A 201 12.20 6.10 7.43
C SER A 201 10.86 5.36 7.54
N GLN A 202 10.70 4.54 8.58
CA GLN A 202 9.44 3.86 8.89
C GLN A 202 8.30 4.84 9.18
N LEU A 203 8.54 5.85 10.04
CA LEU A 203 7.53 6.88 10.32
C LEU A 203 7.16 7.63 9.05
N GLY A 204 8.15 8.00 8.23
CA GLY A 204 7.96 8.63 6.93
C GLY A 204 7.06 7.82 6.00
N ALA A 205 7.24 6.51 5.92
CA ALA A 205 6.41 5.61 5.12
C ALA A 205 4.96 5.50 5.66
N VAL A 206 4.80 5.38 6.99
CA VAL A 206 3.47 5.34 7.63
C VAL A 206 2.72 6.65 7.41
N LEU A 207 3.40 7.80 7.53
CA LEU A 207 2.84 9.13 7.26
C LEU A 207 2.44 9.29 5.79
N GLY A 208 3.25 8.82 4.84
CA GLY A 208 2.88 8.81 3.43
C GLY A 208 1.61 7.99 3.18
N THR A 209 1.46 6.87 3.89
CA THR A 209 0.26 6.04 3.81
C THR A 209 -0.97 6.70 4.46
N LEU A 210 -0.79 7.44 5.56
CA LEU A 210 -1.84 8.30 6.14
C LEU A 210 -2.29 9.38 5.16
N GLY A 211 -1.34 9.99 4.45
CA GLY A 211 -1.62 10.95 3.38
C GLY A 211 -2.49 10.34 2.27
N ASP A 212 -2.16 9.13 1.82
CA ASP A 212 -2.99 8.40 0.86
C ASP A 212 -4.39 8.09 1.39
N CYS A 213 -4.50 7.73 2.67
CA CYS A 213 -5.78 7.47 3.32
C CYS A 213 -6.66 8.72 3.34
N CYS A 214 -6.09 9.87 3.72
CA CYS A 214 -6.83 11.14 3.75
C CYS A 214 -7.23 11.58 2.34
N ARG A 215 -6.33 11.44 1.36
CA ARG A 215 -6.61 11.74 -0.04
C ARG A 215 -7.76 10.89 -0.59
N ALA A 216 -7.75 9.58 -0.31
CA ALA A 216 -8.80 8.68 -0.76
C ALA A 216 -10.15 8.95 -0.08
N ALA A 217 -10.14 9.47 1.16
CA ALA A 217 -11.32 9.93 1.88
C ALA A 217 -11.81 11.33 1.45
N GLY A 218 -11.13 12.01 0.52
CA GLY A 218 -11.48 13.35 0.06
C GLY A 218 -10.97 14.50 0.94
N ASP A 219 -10.15 14.20 1.96
CA ASP A 219 -9.53 15.19 2.84
C ASP A 219 -8.14 15.59 2.30
N ALA A 220 -8.14 16.47 1.29
CA ALA A 220 -6.91 16.97 0.66
C ALA A 220 -6.03 17.76 1.66
N GLY A 221 -6.64 18.47 2.61
CA GLY A 221 -5.91 19.29 3.58
C GLY A 221 -5.07 18.45 4.54
N SER A 222 -5.67 17.41 5.15
CA SER A 222 -4.90 16.48 5.98
C SER A 222 -3.91 15.65 5.16
N ALA A 223 -4.26 15.31 3.92
CA ALA A 223 -3.34 14.59 3.03
C ALA A 223 -2.03 15.35 2.81
N VAL A 224 -2.11 16.65 2.47
CA VAL A 224 -0.91 17.50 2.31
C VAL A 224 -0.09 17.52 3.59
N LYS A 225 -0.73 17.73 4.76
CA LYS A 225 0.00 17.75 6.05
C LYS A 225 0.78 16.46 6.32
N TYR A 226 0.16 15.30 6.13
CA TYR A 226 0.85 14.03 6.36
C TYR A 226 1.93 13.74 5.33
N PHE A 227 1.75 14.14 4.07
CA PHE A 227 2.83 14.01 3.08
C PHE A 227 3.99 14.97 3.37
N GLU A 228 3.73 16.19 3.84
CA GLU A 228 4.78 17.14 4.24
C GLU A 228 5.57 16.61 5.44
N GLU A 229 4.88 16.06 6.44
CA GLU A 229 5.52 15.41 7.59
C GLU A 229 6.33 14.17 7.14
N SER A 230 5.78 13.36 6.22
CA SER A 230 6.50 12.23 5.59
C SER A 230 7.80 12.69 4.92
N VAL A 231 7.74 13.77 4.13
CA VAL A 231 8.91 14.38 3.49
C VAL A 231 9.94 14.83 4.51
N GLU A 232 9.51 15.46 5.61
CA GLU A 232 10.41 15.91 6.67
C GLU A 232 11.19 14.74 7.30
N PHE A 233 10.51 13.66 7.68
CA PHE A 233 11.17 12.50 8.30
C PHE A 233 12.07 11.75 7.31
N LEU A 234 11.62 11.54 6.07
CA LEU A 234 12.43 10.87 5.04
C LEU A 234 13.67 11.69 4.65
N SER A 235 13.59 13.02 4.65
CA SER A 235 14.75 13.90 4.33
C SER A 235 15.83 13.89 5.42
N ARG A 236 15.50 13.47 6.65
CA ARG A 236 16.50 13.35 7.74
C ARG A 236 17.40 12.13 7.56
N SER A 237 16.98 11.14 6.78
CA SER A 237 17.82 9.99 6.45
C SER A 237 18.90 10.44 5.46
N LYS A 238 20.17 10.33 5.86
CA LYS A 238 21.33 10.54 4.97
C LYS A 238 21.63 9.31 4.11
N SER A 239 20.76 8.31 4.13
CA SER A 239 20.99 7.06 3.43
C SER A 239 20.85 7.25 1.93
N GLU A 240 21.75 6.65 1.14
CA GLU A 240 21.63 6.52 -0.32
C GLU A 240 20.65 5.40 -0.73
N ASP A 241 19.73 5.06 0.18
CA ASP A 241 18.74 4.02 0.01
C ASP A 241 17.72 4.42 -1.06
N MET A 242 17.61 3.57 -2.07
CA MET A 242 16.70 3.72 -3.18
C MET A 242 15.23 3.67 -2.76
N GLU A 243 14.87 2.92 -1.72
CA GLU A 243 13.50 2.84 -1.23
C GLU A 243 13.07 4.13 -0.54
N ILE A 244 13.98 4.75 0.23
CA ILE A 244 13.75 6.04 0.88
C ILE A 244 13.64 7.14 -0.18
N ALA A 245 14.57 7.19 -1.14
CA ALA A 245 14.54 8.15 -2.24
C ALA A 245 13.25 8.00 -3.08
N HIS A 246 12.84 6.77 -3.36
CA HIS A 246 11.59 6.50 -4.05
C HIS A 246 10.40 7.02 -3.25
N THR A 247 10.27 6.64 -1.98
CA THR A 247 9.16 7.04 -1.10
C THR A 247 9.08 8.55 -0.93
N LEU A 248 10.22 9.22 -0.72
CA LEU A 248 10.33 10.68 -0.64
C LEU A 248 9.85 11.34 -1.93
N SER A 249 10.31 10.86 -3.09
CA SER A 249 9.91 11.39 -4.38
C SER A 249 8.40 11.23 -4.65
N VAL A 250 7.82 10.12 -4.18
CA VAL A 250 6.38 9.83 -4.30
C VAL A 250 5.57 10.77 -3.41
N SER A 251 5.96 10.98 -2.14
CA SER A 251 5.29 11.93 -1.25
C SER A 251 5.31 13.35 -1.80
N LEU A 252 6.46 13.82 -2.30
CA LEU A 252 6.59 15.12 -2.97
C LEU A 252 5.66 15.23 -4.19
N ASN A 253 5.64 14.20 -5.04
CA ASN A 253 4.77 14.18 -6.22
C ASN A 253 3.28 14.23 -5.84
N LYS A 254 2.86 13.53 -4.78
CA LYS A 254 1.46 13.53 -4.33
C LYS A 254 1.05 14.90 -3.78
N ILE A 255 1.95 15.61 -3.09
CA ILE A 255 1.68 17.01 -2.70
C ILE A 255 1.56 17.87 -3.95
N GLY A 256 2.47 17.71 -4.92
CA GLY A 256 2.41 18.39 -6.21
C GLY A 256 1.08 18.18 -6.94
N ASP A 257 0.60 16.93 -7.01
CA ASP A 257 -0.68 16.58 -7.63
C ASP A 257 -1.85 17.28 -6.90
N LEU A 258 -1.87 17.25 -5.56
CA LEU A 258 -2.91 17.91 -4.76
C LEU A 258 -2.91 19.43 -4.95
N LYS A 259 -1.73 20.06 -5.04
CA LYS A 259 -1.60 21.50 -5.31
C LYS A 259 -2.01 21.86 -6.73
N TYR A 260 -1.65 21.03 -7.70
CA TYR A 260 -2.00 21.21 -9.10
C TYR A 260 -3.52 21.21 -9.29
N TYR A 261 -4.21 20.17 -8.78
CA TYR A 261 -5.67 20.11 -8.84
C TYR A 261 -6.36 21.18 -7.97
N GLY A 262 -5.67 21.68 -6.95
CA GLY A 262 -6.09 22.84 -6.16
C GLY A 262 -5.89 24.20 -6.85
N GLY A 263 -5.29 24.24 -8.04
CA GLY A 263 -5.02 25.46 -8.81
C GLY A 263 -3.73 26.21 -8.41
N ASP A 264 -2.99 25.73 -7.41
CA ASP A 264 -1.72 26.31 -6.99
C ASP A 264 -0.57 25.72 -7.82
N LEU A 265 -0.50 26.14 -9.09
CA LEU A 265 0.49 25.65 -10.05
C LEU A 265 1.92 25.98 -9.64
N GLN A 266 2.14 27.11 -8.97
CA GLN A 266 3.47 27.52 -8.49
C GLN A 266 3.96 26.57 -7.40
N ALA A 267 3.13 26.24 -6.40
CA ALA A 267 3.49 25.26 -5.39
C ALA A 267 3.64 23.85 -6.01
N ALA A 268 2.74 23.47 -6.91
CA ALA A 268 2.81 22.18 -7.61
C ALA A 268 4.16 22.00 -8.32
N ARG A 269 4.55 23.00 -9.10
CA ARG A 269 5.86 23.03 -9.78
C ARG A 269 7.02 22.89 -8.81
N SER A 270 7.00 23.61 -7.69
CA SER A 270 8.04 23.53 -6.67
C SER A 270 8.18 22.10 -6.11
N TYR A 271 7.06 21.46 -5.78
CA TYR A 271 7.05 20.08 -5.27
C TYR A 271 7.48 19.05 -6.32
N TYR A 272 7.01 19.17 -7.57
CA TYR A 272 7.46 18.31 -8.67
C TYR A 272 8.96 18.46 -8.95
N PHE A 273 9.47 19.69 -8.91
CA PHE A 273 10.90 19.94 -9.12
C PHE A 273 11.75 19.32 -8.01
N ARG A 274 11.34 19.45 -6.74
CA ARG A 274 12.01 18.76 -5.62
C ARG A 274 11.98 17.24 -5.78
N SER A 275 10.87 16.67 -6.26
CA SER A 275 10.77 15.23 -6.53
C SER A 275 11.73 14.81 -7.66
N LEU A 276 11.82 15.61 -8.73
CA LEU A 276 12.75 15.41 -9.83
C LEU A 276 14.21 15.42 -9.33
N ASP A 277 14.57 16.37 -8.47
CA ASP A 277 15.92 16.47 -7.91
C ASP A 277 16.30 15.24 -7.10
N VAL A 278 15.39 14.72 -6.27
CA VAL A 278 15.59 13.47 -5.51
C VAL A 278 15.86 12.30 -6.47
N ARG A 279 15.06 12.15 -7.53
CA ARG A 279 15.22 11.05 -8.49
C ARG A 279 16.48 11.20 -9.34
N ARG A 280 16.86 12.41 -9.73
CA ARG A 280 18.11 12.69 -10.43
C ARG A 280 19.33 12.39 -9.56
N ALA A 281 19.29 12.74 -8.27
CA ALA A 281 20.34 12.39 -7.33
C ALA A 281 20.47 10.86 -7.19
N ALA A 282 19.35 10.16 -6.98
CA ALA A 282 19.31 8.70 -6.91
C ALA A 282 19.86 8.05 -8.20
N MET A 283 19.55 8.59 -9.38
CA MET A 283 20.01 8.08 -10.68
C MET A 283 21.51 8.25 -10.89
N LYS A 284 22.13 9.27 -10.30
CA LYS A 284 23.58 9.46 -10.33
C LYS A 284 24.31 8.42 -9.49
N SER A 285 23.76 8.07 -8.32
CA SER A 285 24.34 7.04 -7.44
C SER A 285 24.12 5.63 -7.97
N HIS A 286 22.97 5.38 -8.61
CA HIS A 286 22.55 4.05 -9.08
C HIS A 286 22.39 4.04 -10.60
N CYS A 287 23.50 4.27 -11.29
CA CYS A 287 23.56 4.28 -12.75
C CYS A 287 23.07 2.91 -13.28
N HIS A 288 22.20 2.93 -14.30
CA HIS A 288 21.66 1.76 -15.01
C HIS A 288 20.34 1.13 -14.52
N SER A 289 19.53 1.79 -13.68
CA SER A 289 18.15 1.34 -13.43
C SER A 289 17.16 1.92 -14.46
N PRO A 290 16.56 1.10 -15.35
CA PRO A 290 15.63 1.62 -16.35
C PRO A 290 14.30 2.10 -15.76
N SER A 291 13.87 1.51 -14.64
CA SER A 291 12.68 1.97 -13.91
C SER A 291 12.88 3.37 -13.32
N LEU A 292 14.09 3.67 -12.82
CA LEU A 292 14.43 4.98 -12.29
C LEU A 292 14.50 6.05 -13.40
N ALA A 293 15.05 5.71 -14.57
CA ALA A 293 15.06 6.61 -15.72
C ALA A 293 13.62 6.95 -16.17
N LEU A 294 12.72 5.98 -16.16
CA LEU A 294 11.28 6.19 -16.40
C LEU A 294 10.66 7.12 -15.38
N ASP A 295 10.96 6.93 -14.09
CA ASP A 295 10.44 7.79 -13.03
C ASP A 295 10.99 9.23 -13.14
N VAL A 296 12.25 9.41 -13.57
CA VAL A 296 12.83 10.74 -13.88
C VAL A 296 12.10 11.38 -15.06
N ALA A 297 11.86 10.65 -16.15
CA ALA A 297 11.13 11.15 -17.31
C ALA A 297 9.71 11.60 -16.95
N VAL A 298 9.01 10.83 -16.11
CA VAL A 298 7.67 11.21 -15.62
C VAL A 298 7.74 12.47 -14.74
N SER A 299 8.75 12.59 -13.86
CA SER A 299 8.93 13.81 -13.06
C SER A 299 9.24 15.04 -13.92
N LEU A 300 10.04 14.89 -14.98
CA LEU A 300 10.30 15.95 -15.97
C LEU A 300 9.00 16.40 -16.64
N ALA A 301 8.16 15.44 -17.07
CA ALA A 301 6.88 15.73 -17.69
C ALA A 301 5.95 16.53 -16.77
N LYS A 302 5.90 16.20 -15.47
CA LYS A 302 5.09 16.92 -14.48
C LYS A 302 5.57 18.35 -14.24
N VAL A 303 6.89 18.56 -14.16
CA VAL A 303 7.46 19.92 -14.05
C VAL A 303 7.15 20.72 -15.32
N ALA A 304 7.35 20.12 -16.49
CA ALA A 304 7.08 20.76 -17.78
C ALA A 304 5.60 21.12 -17.96
N ASP A 305 4.68 20.26 -17.53
CA ASP A 305 3.25 20.54 -17.56
C ASP A 305 2.87 21.69 -16.61
N ALA A 306 3.44 21.72 -15.40
CA ALA A 306 3.25 22.84 -14.49
C ALA A 306 3.85 24.14 -15.04
N ASP A 307 5.03 24.09 -15.67
CA ASP A 307 5.66 25.22 -16.37
C ASP A 307 4.76 25.76 -17.48
N ARG A 308 4.16 24.87 -18.27
CA ARG A 308 3.18 25.25 -19.31
C ARG A 308 1.97 25.94 -18.70
N GLY A 309 1.39 25.38 -17.64
CA GLY A 309 0.25 25.98 -16.94
C GLY A 309 0.56 27.36 -16.36
N LEU A 310 1.83 27.64 -16.06
CA LEU A 310 2.33 28.95 -15.62
C LEU A 310 2.72 29.89 -16.78
N GLY A 311 2.57 29.45 -18.04
CA GLY A 311 2.95 30.22 -19.24
C GLY A 311 4.44 30.17 -19.60
N ASN A 312 5.24 29.37 -18.89
CA ASN A 312 6.66 29.16 -19.19
C ASN A 312 6.84 28.08 -20.28
N GLU A 313 6.48 28.44 -21.51
CA GLU A 313 6.49 27.52 -22.66
C GLU A 313 7.89 27.02 -23.04
N GLU A 314 8.91 27.87 -22.94
CA GLU A 314 10.29 27.47 -23.22
C GLU A 314 10.77 26.41 -22.23
N GLY A 315 10.52 26.62 -20.93
CA GLY A 315 10.84 25.65 -19.88
C GLY A 315 10.08 24.33 -20.05
N ALA A 316 8.78 24.40 -20.38
CA ALA A 316 7.96 23.24 -20.65
C ALA A 316 8.53 22.41 -21.82
N ASN A 317 8.79 23.04 -22.96
CA ASN A 317 9.34 22.36 -24.14
C ASN A 317 10.72 21.77 -23.87
N ALA A 318 11.59 22.48 -23.15
CA ALA A 318 12.89 21.95 -22.75
C ALA A 318 12.73 20.68 -21.89
N GLY A 319 11.84 20.70 -20.90
CA GLY A 319 11.57 19.56 -20.02
C GLY A 319 10.98 18.34 -20.76
N PHE A 320 10.04 18.56 -21.68
CA PHE A 320 9.50 17.46 -22.50
C PHE A 320 10.55 16.84 -23.42
N HIS A 321 11.37 17.65 -24.09
CA HIS A 321 12.46 17.13 -24.93
C HIS A 321 13.51 16.37 -24.09
N GLU A 322 13.85 16.87 -22.90
CA GLU A 322 14.77 16.16 -22.00
C GLU A 322 14.21 14.78 -21.62
N ALA A 323 12.92 14.69 -21.28
CA ALA A 323 12.27 13.43 -20.96
C ALA A 323 12.26 12.45 -22.15
N ILE A 324 11.97 12.94 -23.36
CA ILE A 324 11.99 12.12 -24.58
C ILE A 324 13.39 11.57 -24.85
N ASN A 325 14.40 12.44 -24.81
CA ASN A 325 15.80 12.05 -25.05
C ASN A 325 16.26 10.99 -24.05
N LEU A 326 15.90 11.16 -22.77
CA LEU A 326 16.19 10.17 -21.73
C LEU A 326 15.57 8.80 -22.08
N LEU A 327 14.27 8.76 -22.43
CA LEU A 327 13.58 7.51 -22.73
C LEU A 327 14.01 6.87 -24.05
N GLN A 328 14.43 7.65 -25.05
CA GLN A 328 14.96 7.13 -26.32
C GLN A 328 16.36 6.52 -26.15
N SER A 329 17.20 7.12 -25.29
CA SER A 329 18.53 6.58 -24.99
C SER A 329 18.51 5.35 -24.06
N LEU A 330 17.37 5.10 -23.42
CA LEU A 330 17.20 4.03 -22.47
C LEU A 330 17.19 2.66 -23.16
N ARG A 331 18.01 1.73 -22.65
CA ARG A 331 18.00 0.32 -23.08
C ARG A 331 17.26 -0.51 -22.03
N ILE A 332 16.22 -1.21 -22.46
CA ILE A 332 15.44 -2.14 -21.63
C ILE A 332 15.70 -3.57 -22.13
N SER A 333 15.78 -4.53 -21.21
CA SER A 333 15.91 -5.95 -21.58
C SER A 333 14.66 -6.42 -22.32
N ALA A 334 14.83 -7.27 -23.34
CA ALA A 334 13.69 -7.82 -24.10
C ALA A 334 12.71 -8.63 -23.23
N ASP A 335 13.18 -9.13 -22.08
CA ASP A 335 12.37 -9.89 -21.13
C ASP A 335 11.45 -8.99 -20.27
N ASP A 336 11.72 -7.68 -20.20
CA ASP A 336 10.94 -6.75 -19.38
C ASP A 336 9.87 -6.03 -20.23
N VAL A 337 8.92 -6.82 -20.72
CA VAL A 337 7.82 -6.37 -21.60
C VAL A 337 6.98 -5.29 -20.93
N ALA A 338 6.73 -5.39 -19.63
CA ALA A 338 5.91 -4.43 -18.89
C ALA A 338 6.59 -3.05 -18.80
N LEU A 339 7.90 -3.03 -18.56
CA LEU A 339 8.65 -1.79 -18.49
C LEU A 339 8.80 -1.13 -19.87
N GLU A 340 9.01 -1.92 -20.92
CA GLU A 340 9.04 -1.41 -22.29
C GLU A 340 7.68 -0.84 -22.72
N GLN A 341 6.57 -1.53 -22.41
CA GLN A 341 5.23 -1.00 -22.66
C GLN A 341 4.98 0.32 -21.93
N ARG A 342 5.43 0.42 -20.67
CA ARG A 342 5.37 1.68 -19.90
C ARG A 342 6.21 2.77 -20.56
N ARG A 343 7.43 2.46 -21.02
CA ARG A 343 8.31 3.39 -21.74
C ARG A 343 7.65 3.94 -23.00
N GLN A 344 7.08 3.05 -23.80
CA GLN A 344 6.40 3.43 -25.04
C GLN A 344 5.18 4.33 -24.76
N SER A 345 4.37 3.99 -23.76
CA SER A 345 3.20 4.79 -23.37
C SER A 345 3.59 6.21 -22.92
N VAL A 346 4.67 6.33 -22.14
CA VAL A 346 5.17 7.63 -21.70
C VAL A 346 5.75 8.43 -22.87
N LEU A 347 6.49 7.79 -23.78
CA LEU A 347 7.00 8.44 -24.99
C LEU A 347 5.88 8.95 -25.90
N GLU A 348 4.84 8.17 -26.12
CA GLU A 348 3.69 8.58 -26.92
C GLU A 348 3.00 9.81 -26.32
N PHE A 349 2.80 9.80 -25.00
CA PHE A 349 2.29 10.97 -24.28
C PHE A 349 3.21 12.19 -24.46
N LEU A 350 4.51 12.05 -24.22
CA LEU A 350 5.45 13.18 -24.35
C LEU A 350 5.49 13.74 -25.78
N ASN A 351 5.44 12.88 -26.79
CA ASN A 351 5.41 13.32 -28.19
C ASN A 351 4.12 14.06 -28.52
N SER A 352 2.96 13.63 -28.00
CA SER A 352 1.71 14.37 -28.22
C SER A 352 1.75 15.77 -27.62
N GLN A 353 2.39 15.93 -26.46
CA GLN A 353 2.56 17.23 -25.80
C GLN A 353 3.38 18.25 -26.62
N ILE A 354 4.24 17.78 -27.54
CA ILE A 354 5.03 18.64 -28.42
C ILE A 354 4.34 18.81 -29.78
N ALA A 355 3.69 17.75 -30.28
CA ALA A 355 3.03 17.74 -31.59
C ALA A 355 1.80 18.65 -31.67
N GLU A 356 1.07 18.86 -30.57
CA GLU A 356 -0.09 19.78 -30.51
C GLU A 356 0.26 21.24 -30.86
N LYS A 357 1.55 21.58 -31.06
CA LYS A 357 2.02 22.92 -31.40
C LYS A 357 2.84 23.07 -32.67
N GLN A 358 3.10 22.01 -33.45
CA GLN A 358 3.58 22.26 -34.82
C GLN A 358 2.38 22.69 -35.65
N PRO A 359 2.26 23.96 -36.06
CA PRO A 359 1.27 24.30 -37.06
C PRO A 359 1.67 23.49 -38.30
N THR A 360 0.73 22.72 -38.84
CA THR A 360 0.85 22.23 -40.21
C THR A 360 1.05 23.46 -41.10
N ASN A 361 2.29 23.69 -41.54
CA ASN A 361 2.65 24.76 -42.48
C ASN A 361 1.88 24.64 -43.80
#